data_AF-A0A7D5MSZ2-F1
#
_entry.id   AF-A0A7D5MSZ2-F1
#
_cell.length_a   1.000
_cell.length_b   1.000
_cell.length_c   1.000
_cell.angle_alpha   90.00
_cell.angle_beta   90.00
_cell.angle_gamma   90.00
#
_symmetry.space_group_name_H-M   'P 1'
#
loop_
_entity.id
_entity.type
_entity.pdbx_description
1 polymer ?
#
loop_
_entity_poly.entity_id
_entity_poly.type
_entity_poly.pdbx_seq_one_letter_code
_entity_poly.pdbx_strand_id
1 'polypeptide(L)'
;MKIFLLCLFCFSTLIAQEEVRGISNREHAISAISTLRTHIQQFIDLKDFELSNLQEIDELWKEAQSFEYNDLLHEAKYHYDRGFIDEAEDYLDYIWGRVIGYPNFVKNPFLSKEMKNQIAPYLLPLDHPMKPNLDAIFSQFRVTANLDSLRQAGFEIHYVKESSFIIVASHPFLPNYLIKLYPDSETRTRLNKPSWQWLVDRCEGAKRIRKLIKKKKIKHFTVPDKWLYPLPPIPTTGIQHPVILLVTDMNLAEKGETREAWRTQITTEHLDELYNILSHGFGSNFLSGNVPYTKSGKFAFIDTEYPKRNINLSKIKDYIAPEFHSYWDKLIKNGGRK
;
A
#
# COMPACT_ATOMS: atom_id res chain seq x y z
N MET A 1 35.42 46.61 14.85
CA MET A 1 34.49 46.23 13.76
C MET A 1 35.02 45.13 12.84
N LYS A 2 36.29 45.16 12.39
CA LYS A 2 36.86 44.12 11.49
C LYS A 2 36.99 42.70 12.09
N ILE A 3 37.22 42.58 13.40
CA ILE A 3 37.31 41.27 14.09
C ILE A 3 35.93 40.61 14.26
N PHE A 4 34.87 41.41 14.42
CA PHE A 4 33.49 40.91 14.60
C PHE A 4 32.92 40.31 13.31
N LEU A 5 33.27 40.90 12.14
CA LEU A 5 32.90 40.38 10.83
C LEU A 5 33.62 39.06 10.46
N LEU A 6 34.84 38.85 10.95
CA LEU A 6 35.59 37.62 10.72
C LEU A 6 34.99 36.43 11.51
N CYS A 7 34.56 36.66 12.76
CA CYS A 7 33.90 35.63 13.57
C CYS A 7 32.53 35.21 13.00
N LEU A 8 31.75 36.16 12.46
CA LEU A 8 30.47 35.87 11.80
C LEU A 8 30.64 35.03 10.53
N PHE A 9 31.72 35.24 9.77
CA PHE A 9 32.02 34.47 8.57
C PHE A 9 32.49 33.04 8.91
N CYS A 10 33.29 32.87 9.96
CA CYS A 10 33.68 31.53 10.44
C CYS A 10 32.47 30.75 11.00
N PHE A 11 31.56 31.42 11.72
CA PHE A 11 30.35 30.78 12.24
C PHE A 11 29.38 30.39 11.13
N SER A 12 29.20 31.21 10.10
CA SER A 12 28.35 30.85 8.96
C SER A 12 28.94 29.72 8.13
N THR A 13 30.27 29.64 7.98
CA THR A 13 30.91 28.49 7.32
C THR A 13 30.87 27.22 8.16
N LEU A 14 30.94 27.32 9.49
CA LEU A 14 30.83 26.16 10.39
C LEU A 14 29.39 25.63 10.38
N ILE A 15 28.39 26.51 10.48
CA ILE A 15 26.97 26.17 10.37
C ILE A 15 26.68 25.56 8.99
N ALA A 16 27.18 26.14 7.90
CA ALA A 16 27.01 25.58 6.56
C ALA A 16 27.71 24.21 6.40
N GLN A 17 28.89 24.01 7.00
CA GLN A 17 29.57 22.71 7.00
C GLN A 17 28.85 21.66 7.86
N GLU A 18 28.30 22.04 9.01
CA GLU A 18 27.48 21.17 9.85
C GLU A 18 26.16 20.82 9.17
N GLU A 19 25.53 21.76 8.46
CA GLU A 19 24.29 21.55 7.72
C GLU A 19 24.53 20.64 6.51
N VAL A 20 25.62 20.84 5.76
CA VAL A 20 26.05 19.94 4.66
C VAL A 20 26.41 18.54 5.16
N ARG A 21 27.13 18.43 6.30
CA ARG A 21 27.44 17.13 6.92
C ARG A 21 26.18 16.44 7.45
N GLY A 22 25.24 17.19 8.04
CA GLY A 22 23.96 16.68 8.51
C GLY A 22 23.08 16.15 7.37
N ILE A 23 23.07 16.84 6.22
CA ILE A 23 22.38 16.38 5.00
C ILE A 23 23.01 15.09 4.49
N SER A 24 24.33 15.02 4.36
CA SER A 24 25.04 13.82 3.88
C SER A 24 24.83 12.61 4.81
N ASN A 25 24.90 12.79 6.13
CA ASN A 25 24.65 11.71 7.09
C ASN A 25 23.21 11.20 7.02
N ARG A 26 22.24 12.11 6.85
CA ARG A 26 20.83 11.76 6.66
C ARG A 26 20.61 10.98 5.36
N GLU A 27 21.23 11.38 4.26
CA GLU A 27 21.13 10.69 2.98
C GLU A 27 21.75 9.29 3.04
N HIS A 28 22.89 9.13 3.71
CA HIS A 28 23.50 7.82 3.95
C HIS A 28 22.62 6.93 4.81
N ALA A 29 22.07 7.44 5.91
CA ALA A 29 21.15 6.69 6.75
C ALA A 29 19.85 6.29 6.00
N ILE A 30 19.29 7.18 5.18
CA ILE A 30 18.18 6.87 4.25
C ILE A 30 18.59 5.71 3.34
N SER A 31 19.73 5.85 2.65
CA SER A 31 20.22 4.80 1.75
C SER A 31 20.37 3.46 2.48
N ALA A 32 20.96 3.47 3.69
CA ALA A 32 21.14 2.28 4.50
C ALA A 32 19.81 1.63 4.91
N ILE A 33 18.82 2.41 5.36
CA ILE A 33 17.47 1.92 5.70
C ILE A 33 16.78 1.33 4.47
N SER A 34 16.89 1.98 3.31
CA SER A 34 16.36 1.48 2.04
C SER A 34 16.98 0.13 1.69
N THR A 35 18.30 0.02 1.76
CA THR A 35 19.05 -1.19 1.41
C THR A 35 18.73 -2.32 2.38
N LEU A 36 18.67 -2.05 3.69
CA LEU A 36 18.24 -3.02 4.70
C LEU A 36 16.84 -3.55 4.42
N ARG A 37 15.91 -2.66 4.06
CA ARG A 37 14.54 -3.04 3.73
C ARG A 37 14.49 -3.93 2.48
N THR A 38 15.19 -3.54 1.41
CA THR A 38 15.31 -4.37 0.20
C THR A 38 15.93 -5.73 0.50
N HIS A 39 16.99 -5.75 1.32
CA HIS A 39 17.66 -6.98 1.72
C HIS A 39 16.72 -7.90 2.51
N ILE A 40 16.02 -7.36 3.50
CA ILE A 40 15.02 -8.09 4.28
C ILE A 40 13.91 -8.62 3.37
N GLN A 41 13.35 -7.80 2.49
CA GLN A 41 12.33 -8.23 1.54
C GLN A 41 12.81 -9.41 0.66
N GLN A 42 14.03 -9.32 0.13
CA GLN A 42 14.65 -10.40 -0.66
C GLN A 42 14.83 -11.68 0.18
N PHE A 43 15.25 -11.55 1.44
CA PHE A 43 15.37 -12.69 2.36
C PHE A 43 14.01 -13.37 2.59
N ILE A 44 12.95 -12.59 2.81
CA ILE A 44 11.59 -13.12 2.97
C ILE A 44 11.11 -13.78 1.67
N ASP A 45 11.52 -13.30 0.50
CA ASP A 45 11.07 -13.81 -0.81
C ASP A 45 11.81 -15.07 -1.27
N LEU A 46 13.13 -15.15 -1.07
CA LEU A 46 13.97 -16.19 -1.67
C LEU A 46 14.20 -17.42 -0.77
N LYS A 47 13.98 -17.32 0.56
CA LYS A 47 14.16 -18.38 1.58
C LYS A 47 15.53 -19.08 1.67
N ASP A 48 16.39 -18.99 0.66
CA ASP A 48 17.73 -19.57 0.59
C ASP A 48 18.72 -18.49 0.13
N PHE A 49 18.84 -17.40 0.89
CA PHE A 49 19.89 -16.42 0.66
C PHE A 49 21.16 -16.88 1.37
N GLU A 50 22.25 -17.06 0.62
CA GLU A 50 23.55 -17.37 1.20
C GLU A 50 24.01 -16.21 2.09
N LEU A 51 24.40 -16.52 3.33
CA LEU A 51 24.88 -15.60 4.37
C LEU A 51 26.22 -14.91 4.03
N SER A 52 26.63 -14.87 2.77
CA SER A 52 27.95 -14.41 2.33
C SER A 52 28.21 -12.92 2.55
N ASN A 53 27.18 -12.10 2.87
CA ASN A 53 27.31 -10.66 3.10
C ASN A 53 26.90 -10.17 4.50
N LEU A 54 27.01 -11.02 5.55
CA LEU A 54 26.69 -10.60 6.93
C LEU A 54 27.44 -9.33 7.39
N GLN A 55 28.69 -9.16 6.97
CA GLN A 55 29.49 -7.99 7.32
C GLN A 55 28.93 -6.69 6.71
N GLU A 56 28.45 -6.74 5.46
CA GLU A 56 27.83 -5.58 4.79
C GLU A 56 26.50 -5.20 5.48
N ILE A 57 25.73 -6.20 5.92
CA ILE A 57 24.44 -5.94 6.62
C ILE A 57 24.68 -5.28 7.98
N ASP A 58 25.69 -5.72 8.73
CA ASP A 58 26.05 -5.09 10.01
C ASP A 58 26.55 -3.66 9.83
N GLU A 59 27.23 -3.36 8.73
CA GLU A 59 27.63 -2.00 8.36
C GLU A 59 26.40 -1.13 8.05
N LEU A 60 25.44 -1.65 7.28
CA LEU A 60 24.18 -0.94 7.00
C LEU A 60 23.37 -0.65 8.28
N TRP A 61 23.31 -1.58 9.24
CA TRP A 61 22.66 -1.32 10.53
C TRP A 61 23.36 -0.22 11.32
N LYS A 62 24.70 -0.19 11.34
CA LYS A 62 25.47 0.88 12.00
C LYS A 62 25.26 2.23 11.31
N GLU A 63 25.25 2.26 9.99
CA GLU A 63 24.97 3.48 9.23
C GLU A 63 23.56 4.01 9.50
N ALA A 64 22.56 3.13 9.56
CA ALA A 64 21.19 3.49 9.88
C ALA A 64 21.04 4.06 11.30
N GLN A 65 21.78 3.54 12.30
CA GLN A 65 21.73 4.01 13.70
C GLN A 65 22.15 5.47 13.91
N SER A 66 22.78 6.10 12.91
CA SER A 66 23.07 7.54 12.93
C SER A 66 21.82 8.43 12.77
N PHE A 67 20.63 7.83 12.59
CA PHE A 67 19.37 8.51 12.31
C PHE A 67 18.54 8.85 13.56
N GLU A 68 17.62 9.82 13.43
CA GLU A 68 16.73 10.34 14.49
C GLU A 68 15.76 9.28 15.10
N TYR A 69 15.71 8.07 14.53
CA TYR A 69 14.84 6.97 14.95
C TYR A 69 15.61 5.77 15.52
N ASN A 70 16.71 6.02 16.22
CA ASN A 70 17.60 4.98 16.75
C ASN A 70 16.86 3.90 17.57
N ASP A 71 15.87 4.28 18.40
CA ASP A 71 15.10 3.30 19.20
C ASP A 71 14.32 2.31 18.31
N LEU A 72 13.68 2.80 17.24
CA LEU A 72 12.93 1.95 16.31
C LEU A 72 13.87 1.08 15.47
N LEU A 73 15.06 1.60 15.15
CA LEU A 73 16.09 0.85 14.44
C LEU A 73 16.66 -0.26 15.33
N HIS A 74 16.77 0.00 16.63
CA HIS A 74 17.15 -1.00 17.61
C HIS A 74 16.12 -2.13 17.68
N GLU A 75 14.82 -1.81 17.71
CA GLU A 75 13.74 -2.81 17.66
C GLU A 75 13.77 -3.61 16.34
N ALA A 76 13.93 -2.93 15.20
CA ALA A 76 14.04 -3.59 13.90
C ALA A 76 15.20 -4.60 13.89
N LYS A 77 16.39 -4.18 14.37
CA LYS A 77 17.57 -5.03 14.46
C LYS A 77 17.36 -6.19 15.45
N TYR A 78 16.76 -5.93 16.61
CA TYR A 78 16.45 -6.94 17.62
C TYR A 78 15.60 -8.08 17.04
N HIS A 79 14.61 -7.75 16.22
CA HIS A 79 13.76 -8.73 15.54
C HIS A 79 14.51 -9.46 14.44
N TYR A 80 15.29 -8.73 13.63
CA TYR A 80 16.13 -9.29 12.57
C TYR A 80 17.11 -10.34 13.12
N ASP A 81 17.86 -10.01 14.17
CA ASP A 81 18.87 -10.88 14.79
C ASP A 81 18.28 -12.17 15.38
N ARG A 82 16.97 -12.17 15.69
CA ARG A 82 16.25 -13.36 16.18
C ARG A 82 15.50 -14.14 15.09
N GLY A 83 15.61 -13.73 13.83
CA GLY A 83 14.89 -14.35 12.71
C GLY A 83 13.41 -14.00 12.64
N PHE A 84 12.96 -12.97 13.36
CA PHE A 84 11.61 -12.38 13.25
C PHE A 84 11.58 -11.38 12.10
N ILE A 85 11.78 -11.87 10.87
CA ILE A 85 12.06 -11.03 9.71
C ILE A 85 10.85 -10.17 9.31
N ASP A 86 9.63 -10.69 9.43
CA ASP A 86 8.40 -9.95 9.16
C ASP A 86 8.26 -8.75 10.11
N GLU A 87 8.58 -8.93 11.40
CA GLU A 87 8.52 -7.88 12.41
C GLU A 87 9.61 -6.81 12.18
N ALA A 88 10.82 -7.24 11.80
CA ALA A 88 11.90 -6.33 11.44
C ALA A 88 11.53 -5.45 10.24
N GLU A 89 10.90 -6.04 9.21
CA GLU A 89 10.38 -5.32 8.05
C GLU A 89 9.34 -4.27 8.46
N ASP A 90 8.38 -4.63 9.34
CA ASP A 90 7.34 -3.72 9.80
C ASP A 90 7.94 -2.47 10.51
N TYR A 91 9.01 -2.64 11.30
CA TYR A 91 9.72 -1.51 11.91
C TYR A 91 10.48 -0.67 10.88
N LEU A 92 11.19 -1.30 9.94
CA LEU A 92 11.90 -0.57 8.89
C LEU A 92 10.96 0.20 7.95
N ASP A 93 9.82 -0.39 7.58
CA ASP A 93 8.73 0.28 6.85
C ASP A 93 8.26 1.54 7.60
N TYR A 94 8.09 1.40 8.91
CA TYR A 94 7.64 2.49 9.76
C TYR A 94 8.68 3.62 9.86
N ILE A 95 9.95 3.27 10.05
CA ILE A 95 11.07 4.20 10.04
C ILE A 95 11.14 4.90 8.68
N TRP A 96 11.16 4.13 7.59
CA TRP A 96 11.22 4.62 6.22
C TRP A 96 10.15 5.66 5.90
N GLY A 97 8.90 5.38 6.29
CA GLY A 97 7.78 6.30 6.14
C GLY A 97 7.92 7.63 6.89
N ARG A 98 8.82 7.71 7.87
CA ARG A 98 9.17 8.93 8.60
C ARG A 98 10.45 9.60 8.08
N VAL A 99 11.44 8.80 7.68
CA VAL A 99 12.77 9.24 7.24
C VAL A 99 12.69 9.94 5.88
N ILE A 100 11.96 9.33 4.95
CA ILE A 100 11.64 9.95 3.67
C ILE A 100 10.64 11.05 3.95
N GLY A 101 11.16 12.28 3.98
CA GLY A 101 10.34 13.47 3.87
C GLY A 101 9.69 13.49 2.50
N TYR A 102 8.62 12.72 2.30
CA TYR A 102 7.82 12.77 1.08
C TYR A 102 7.38 14.24 0.95
N PRO A 103 7.88 15.01 -0.03
CA PRO A 103 7.95 16.47 0.09
C PRO A 103 6.60 17.13 0.38
N ASN A 104 5.55 16.59 -0.23
CA ASN A 104 4.16 17.05 -0.11
C ASN A 104 3.38 16.42 1.04
N PHE A 105 3.97 15.49 1.81
CA PHE A 105 3.32 14.80 2.92
C PHE A 105 3.68 15.41 4.26
N VAL A 106 4.98 15.57 4.54
CA VAL A 106 5.47 16.07 5.83
C VAL A 106 5.02 17.52 6.05
N LYS A 107 5.14 18.34 5.01
CA LYS A 107 4.79 19.77 5.05
C LYS A 107 3.32 20.05 4.71
N ASN A 108 2.49 19.02 4.48
CA ASN A 108 1.10 19.23 4.13
C ASN A 108 0.31 19.82 5.32
N PRO A 109 -0.27 21.03 5.21
CA PRO A 109 -1.05 21.62 6.29
C PRO A 109 -2.41 20.95 6.48
N PHE A 110 -2.89 20.19 5.49
CA PHE A 110 -4.19 19.49 5.53
C PHE A 110 -4.10 18.07 6.12
N LEU A 111 -2.90 17.64 6.50
CA LEU A 111 -2.68 16.35 7.13
C LEU A 111 -2.43 16.52 8.63
N SER A 112 -3.37 16.04 9.45
CA SER A 112 -3.18 15.95 10.89
C SER A 112 -2.07 14.93 11.22
N LYS A 113 -1.53 14.98 12.45
CA LYS A 113 -0.55 14.00 12.94
C LYS A 113 -1.09 12.57 12.85
N GLU A 114 -2.37 12.37 13.19
CA GLU A 114 -3.04 11.08 13.10
C GLU A 114 -3.12 10.58 11.66
N MET A 115 -3.52 11.45 10.72
CA MET A 115 -3.57 11.11 9.30
C MET A 115 -2.20 10.70 8.80
N LYS A 116 -1.15 11.46 9.15
CA LYS A 116 0.23 11.13 8.76
C LYS A 116 0.64 9.75 9.27
N ASN A 117 0.37 9.44 10.54
CA ASN A 117 0.70 8.13 11.11
C ASN A 117 -0.02 6.97 10.41
N GLN A 118 -1.28 7.14 10.01
CA GLN A 118 -2.06 6.09 9.36
C GLN A 118 -1.73 5.93 7.86
N ILE A 119 -1.37 7.03 7.18
CA ILE A 119 -1.03 7.02 5.75
C ILE A 119 0.41 6.55 5.51
N ALA A 120 1.35 6.94 6.38
CA ALA A 120 2.78 6.72 6.19
C ALA A 120 3.18 5.28 5.79
N PRO A 121 2.62 4.21 6.41
CA PRO A 121 2.99 2.84 6.09
C PRO A 121 2.63 2.40 4.66
N TYR A 122 1.77 3.16 3.98
CA TYR A 122 1.25 2.81 2.66
C TYR A 122 1.64 3.83 1.59
N LEU A 123 2.55 4.76 1.91
CA LEU A 123 3.00 5.73 0.93
C LEU A 123 3.62 5.04 -0.29
N LEU A 124 3.39 5.64 -1.46
CA LEU A 124 4.07 5.25 -2.68
C LEU A 124 5.59 5.41 -2.47
N PRO A 125 6.42 4.39 -2.74
CA PRO A 125 7.87 4.51 -2.66
C PRO A 125 8.39 5.64 -3.58
N LEU A 126 9.49 6.30 -3.20
CA LEU A 126 10.02 7.41 -3.99
C LEU A 126 10.60 6.97 -5.34
N ASP A 127 11.15 5.76 -5.36
CA ASP A 127 11.71 5.06 -6.51
C ASP A 127 10.65 4.31 -7.34
N HIS A 128 9.36 4.40 -6.97
CA HIS A 128 8.30 3.75 -7.72
C HIS A 128 8.24 4.31 -9.15
N PRO A 129 8.19 3.45 -10.19
CA PRO A 129 8.33 3.88 -11.59
C PRO A 129 7.25 4.88 -12.04
N MET A 130 6.05 4.82 -11.46
CA MET A 130 4.96 5.75 -11.77
C MET A 130 5.03 7.08 -11.03
N LYS A 131 5.93 7.25 -10.06
CA LYS A 131 5.95 8.46 -9.25
C LYS A 131 6.24 9.73 -10.05
N PRO A 132 7.21 9.78 -10.99
CA PRO A 132 7.41 10.96 -11.83
C PRO A 132 6.16 11.35 -12.63
N ASN A 133 5.41 10.37 -13.14
CA ASN A 133 4.18 10.62 -13.89
C ASN A 133 3.07 11.15 -12.99
N LEU A 134 2.93 10.62 -11.77
CA LEU A 134 1.99 11.15 -10.78
C LEU A 134 2.34 12.59 -10.38
N ASP A 135 3.61 12.87 -10.13
CA ASP A 135 4.08 14.22 -9.83
C ASP A 135 3.76 15.17 -10.99
N ALA A 136 4.00 14.77 -12.24
CA ALA A 136 3.65 15.58 -13.41
C ALA A 136 2.14 15.84 -13.53
N ILE A 137 1.31 14.82 -13.33
CA ILE A 137 -0.15 14.93 -13.42
C ILE A 137 -0.71 15.86 -12.33
N PHE A 138 -0.27 15.71 -11.09
CA PHE A 138 -0.89 16.38 -9.94
C PHE A 138 -0.20 17.67 -9.49
N SER A 139 0.95 18.06 -10.06
CA SER A 139 1.73 19.22 -9.59
C SER A 139 1.22 20.58 -10.06
N GLN A 140 0.57 20.68 -11.22
CA GLN A 140 0.27 21.97 -11.84
C GLN A 140 -1.06 22.57 -11.36
N PHE A 141 -2.09 21.75 -11.22
CA PHE A 141 -3.42 22.17 -10.82
C PHE A 141 -4.13 21.06 -10.05
N ARG A 142 -5.23 21.41 -9.40
CA ARG A 142 -6.02 20.46 -8.62
C ARG A 142 -6.87 19.57 -9.54
N VAL A 143 -6.24 18.57 -10.16
CA VAL A 143 -6.89 17.57 -11.03
C VAL A 143 -8.10 16.92 -10.36
N THR A 144 -8.06 16.71 -9.05
CA THR A 144 -9.13 16.08 -8.27
C THR A 144 -10.29 17.01 -7.96
N ALA A 145 -10.34 18.26 -8.43
CA ALA A 145 -11.38 19.20 -8.04
C ALA A 145 -12.80 18.67 -8.31
N ASN A 146 -13.04 18.08 -9.48
CA ASN A 146 -14.30 17.48 -9.90
C ASN A 146 -14.10 16.50 -11.07
N LEU A 147 -15.18 15.87 -11.54
CA LEU A 147 -15.15 14.92 -12.66
C LEU A 147 -14.64 15.53 -13.96
N ASP A 148 -14.97 16.79 -14.25
CA ASP A 148 -14.57 17.44 -15.49
C ASP A 148 -13.08 17.76 -15.50
N SER A 149 -12.54 18.19 -14.36
CA SER A 149 -11.10 18.43 -14.16
C SER A 149 -10.30 17.13 -14.33
N LEU A 150 -10.83 15.99 -13.84
CA LEU A 150 -10.23 14.67 -14.06
C LEU A 150 -10.18 14.30 -15.55
N ARG A 151 -11.30 14.46 -16.27
CA ARG A 151 -11.37 14.17 -17.71
C ARG A 151 -10.45 15.07 -18.53
N GLN A 152 -10.42 16.37 -18.21
CA GLN A 152 -9.53 17.35 -18.87
C GLN A 152 -8.06 17.02 -18.64
N ALA A 153 -7.72 16.46 -17.48
CA ALA A 153 -6.39 15.96 -17.19
C ALA A 153 -6.03 14.65 -17.90
N GLY A 154 -6.94 14.08 -18.71
CA GLY A 154 -6.69 12.87 -19.50
C GLY A 154 -7.07 11.55 -18.84
N PHE A 155 -7.79 11.58 -17.70
CA PHE A 155 -8.27 10.35 -17.08
C PHE A 155 -9.48 9.77 -17.81
N GLU A 156 -9.42 8.46 -18.04
CA GLU A 156 -10.58 7.67 -18.47
C GLU A 156 -11.26 7.09 -17.23
N ILE A 157 -12.52 7.47 -17.01
CA ILE A 157 -13.30 7.04 -15.84
C ILE A 157 -14.01 5.74 -16.17
N HIS A 158 -13.62 4.66 -15.51
CA HIS A 158 -14.24 3.34 -15.67
C HIS A 158 -15.54 3.25 -14.87
N TYR A 159 -15.51 3.67 -13.61
CA TYR A 159 -16.66 3.54 -12.71
C TYR A 159 -16.72 4.67 -11.69
N VAL A 160 -17.95 5.08 -11.36
CA VAL A 160 -18.28 5.89 -10.18
C VAL A 160 -19.20 5.04 -9.31
N LYS A 161 -18.75 4.66 -8.11
CA LYS A 161 -19.49 3.74 -7.25
C LYS A 161 -20.41 4.51 -6.30
N GLU A 162 -21.69 4.65 -6.66
CA GLU A 162 -22.70 5.40 -5.90
C GLU A 162 -22.72 5.11 -4.40
N SER A 163 -22.54 3.86 -3.97
CA SER A 163 -22.60 3.51 -2.55
C SER A 163 -21.38 3.94 -1.73
N SER A 164 -20.28 4.30 -2.39
CA SER A 164 -19.02 4.64 -1.73
C SER A 164 -18.37 5.91 -2.26
N PHE A 165 -18.97 6.53 -3.28
CA PHE A 165 -18.54 7.74 -3.99
C PHE A 165 -17.14 7.69 -4.62
N ILE A 166 -16.48 6.53 -4.58
CA ILE A 166 -15.14 6.37 -5.14
C ILE A 166 -15.20 6.30 -6.66
N ILE A 167 -14.26 6.97 -7.29
CA ILE A 167 -14.01 6.92 -8.72
C ILE A 167 -12.87 5.94 -8.96
N VAL A 168 -13.01 5.10 -9.99
CA VAL A 168 -11.93 4.27 -10.53
C VAL A 168 -11.64 4.76 -11.94
N ALA A 169 -10.39 5.14 -12.20
CA ALA A 169 -9.97 5.71 -13.48
C ALA A 169 -8.59 5.19 -13.90
N SER A 170 -8.33 5.16 -15.21
CA SER A 170 -7.00 4.94 -15.78
C SER A 170 -6.45 6.25 -16.35
N HIS A 171 -5.15 6.27 -16.62
CA HIS A 171 -4.48 7.38 -17.30
C HIS A 171 -3.44 6.83 -18.27
N PRO A 172 -3.28 7.36 -19.50
CA PRO A 172 -2.30 6.86 -20.48
C PRO A 172 -0.86 6.81 -19.98
N PHE A 173 -0.46 7.77 -19.13
CA PHE A 173 0.87 7.80 -18.49
C PHE A 173 1.02 6.89 -17.25
N LEU A 174 -0.01 6.14 -16.89
CA LEU A 174 0.02 5.18 -15.78
C LEU A 174 -0.30 3.76 -16.29
N PRO A 175 0.45 3.23 -17.27
CA PRO A 175 0.14 1.94 -17.87
C PRO A 175 0.20 0.82 -16.84
N ASN A 176 -0.76 -0.11 -16.88
CA ASN A 176 -0.92 -1.20 -15.92
C ASN A 176 -1.30 -0.75 -14.49
N TYR A 177 -1.76 0.48 -14.31
CA TYR A 177 -2.27 0.98 -13.04
C TYR A 177 -3.64 1.64 -13.20
N LEU A 178 -4.40 1.59 -12.12
CA LEU A 178 -5.61 2.39 -11.94
C LEU A 178 -5.41 3.35 -10.77
N ILE A 179 -6.17 4.44 -10.80
CA ILE A 179 -6.32 5.35 -9.68
C ILE A 179 -7.70 5.16 -9.07
N LYS A 180 -7.74 5.09 -7.74
CA LYS A 180 -8.97 5.23 -6.98
C LYS A 180 -8.92 6.51 -6.15
N LEU A 181 -9.93 7.36 -6.30
CA LEU A 181 -9.96 8.67 -5.64
C LEU A 181 -11.37 9.13 -5.34
N TYR A 182 -11.44 10.24 -4.61
CA TYR A 182 -12.64 11.01 -4.35
C TYR A 182 -12.39 12.42 -4.89
N PRO A 183 -13.32 13.01 -5.66
CA PRO A 183 -13.16 14.37 -6.13
C PRO A 183 -13.43 15.35 -4.99
N ASP A 184 -12.78 16.51 -4.96
CA ASP A 184 -12.93 17.49 -3.88
C ASP A 184 -14.35 18.09 -3.81
N SER A 185 -15.10 18.01 -4.92
CA SER A 185 -16.52 18.34 -5.01
C SER A 185 -17.44 17.33 -4.30
N GLU A 186 -16.94 16.15 -3.91
CA GLU A 186 -17.72 15.15 -3.19
C GLU A 186 -17.76 15.48 -1.69
N THR A 187 -18.91 15.95 -1.23
CA THR A 187 -19.12 16.33 0.17
C THR A 187 -19.75 15.22 1.02
N ARG A 188 -20.27 14.16 0.38
CA ARG A 188 -20.91 13.05 1.08
C ARG A 188 -19.86 12.17 1.74
N THR A 189 -20.23 11.57 2.87
CA THR A 189 -19.38 10.59 3.57
C THR A 189 -20.12 9.27 3.75
N ARG A 190 -19.39 8.16 3.62
CA ARG A 190 -19.94 6.81 3.86
C ARG A 190 -19.66 6.41 5.30
N LEU A 191 -20.71 6.09 6.05
CA LEU A 191 -20.64 5.67 7.47
C LEU A 191 -19.90 6.68 8.37
N ASN A 192 -20.07 7.99 8.11
CA ASN A 192 -19.38 9.08 8.82
C ASN A 192 -17.84 8.95 8.83
N LYS A 193 -17.29 8.18 7.89
CA LYS A 193 -15.87 7.91 7.79
C LYS A 193 -15.28 8.74 6.64
N PRO A 194 -14.24 9.55 6.88
CA PRO A 194 -13.61 10.35 5.84
C PRO A 194 -12.99 9.46 4.76
N SER A 195 -13.02 9.94 3.52
CA SER A 195 -12.60 9.18 2.33
C SER A 195 -11.18 8.64 2.41
N TRP A 196 -10.22 9.40 2.95
CA TRP A 196 -8.82 8.98 3.07
C TRP A 196 -8.67 7.72 3.91
N GLN A 197 -9.47 7.54 4.96
CA GLN A 197 -9.40 6.34 5.80
C GLN A 197 -9.87 5.10 5.03
N TRP A 198 -10.84 5.24 4.13
CA TRP A 198 -11.24 4.14 3.25
C TRP A 198 -10.14 3.76 2.25
N LEU A 199 -9.25 4.67 1.89
CA LEU A 199 -8.09 4.37 1.05
C LEU A 199 -7.01 3.64 1.86
N VAL A 200 -6.73 4.11 3.10
CA VAL A 200 -5.84 3.43 4.06
C VAL A 200 -6.31 2.00 4.33
N ASP A 201 -7.58 1.80 4.65
CA ASP A 201 -8.16 0.47 4.90
C ASP A 201 -7.96 -0.47 3.71
N ARG A 202 -8.09 0.04 2.48
CA ARG A 202 -7.86 -0.77 1.27
C ARG A 202 -6.43 -1.24 1.17
N CYS A 203 -5.45 -0.40 1.47
CA CYS A 203 -4.04 -0.78 1.53
C CYS A 203 -3.80 -1.83 2.61
N GLU A 204 -4.31 -1.61 3.82
CA GLU A 204 -4.14 -2.54 4.94
C GLU A 204 -4.78 -3.90 4.67
N GLY A 205 -6.02 -3.93 4.16
CA GLY A 205 -6.67 -5.18 3.78
C GLY A 205 -5.91 -5.92 2.68
N ALA A 206 -5.27 -5.20 1.75
CA ALA A 206 -4.43 -5.81 0.73
C ALA A 206 -3.14 -6.40 1.31
N LYS A 207 -2.46 -5.66 2.21
CA LYS A 207 -1.26 -6.12 2.92
C LYS A 207 -1.55 -7.42 3.68
N ARG A 208 -2.65 -7.48 4.43
CA ARG A 208 -3.07 -8.68 5.18
C ARG A 208 -3.33 -9.90 4.29
N ILE A 209 -4.07 -9.71 3.19
CA ILE A 209 -4.34 -10.80 2.25
C ILE A 209 -3.05 -11.28 1.61
N ARG A 210 -2.17 -10.38 1.18
CA ARG A 210 -0.87 -10.73 0.58
C ARG A 210 0.00 -11.55 1.55
N LYS A 211 0.12 -11.08 2.80
CA LYS A 211 0.86 -11.80 3.86
C LYS A 211 0.29 -13.20 4.09
N LEU A 212 -1.04 -13.34 4.11
CA LEU A 212 -1.68 -14.64 4.25
C LEU A 212 -1.43 -15.55 3.04
N ILE A 213 -1.54 -15.01 1.81
CA ILE A 213 -1.25 -15.75 0.57
C ILE A 213 0.16 -16.32 0.60
N LYS A 214 1.15 -15.50 0.94
CA LYS A 214 2.55 -15.92 1.08
C LYS A 214 2.72 -16.99 2.16
N LYS A 215 2.21 -16.72 3.36
CA LYS A 215 2.31 -17.63 4.52
C LYS A 215 1.70 -19.00 4.25
N LYS A 216 0.55 -19.05 3.57
CA LYS A 216 -0.20 -20.27 3.27
C LYS A 216 0.13 -20.87 1.91
N LYS A 217 1.05 -20.28 1.14
CA LYS A 217 1.42 -20.70 -0.22
C LYS A 217 0.20 -20.85 -1.14
N ILE A 218 -0.75 -19.92 -1.02
CA ILE A 218 -1.98 -19.88 -1.82
C ILE A 218 -1.61 -19.60 -3.29
N LYS A 219 -2.15 -20.40 -4.21
CA LYS A 219 -1.78 -20.38 -5.63
C LYS A 219 -2.82 -19.70 -6.50
N HIS A 220 -4.10 -19.93 -6.24
CA HIS A 220 -5.20 -19.54 -7.14
C HIS A 220 -5.75 -18.15 -6.84
N PHE A 221 -5.38 -17.55 -5.71
CA PHE A 221 -5.79 -16.20 -5.34
C PHE A 221 -4.64 -15.21 -5.38
N THR A 222 -4.98 -13.96 -5.64
CA THR A 222 -4.06 -12.83 -5.65
C THR A 222 -4.74 -11.57 -5.12
N VAL A 223 -3.97 -10.52 -4.91
CA VAL A 223 -4.43 -9.21 -4.46
C VAL A 223 -3.56 -8.15 -5.13
N PRO A 224 -4.12 -7.03 -5.63
CA PRO A 224 -3.30 -6.00 -6.24
C PRO A 224 -2.50 -5.26 -5.19
N ASP A 225 -1.32 -4.81 -5.60
CA ASP A 225 -0.56 -3.83 -4.85
C ASP A 225 -1.25 -2.47 -4.85
N LYS A 226 -1.09 -1.76 -3.73
CA LYS A 226 -1.86 -0.57 -3.38
C LYS A 226 -0.97 0.39 -2.61
N TRP A 227 -0.92 1.62 -3.07
CA TRP A 227 -0.13 2.68 -2.48
C TRP A 227 -0.91 3.99 -2.42
N LEU A 228 -0.64 4.78 -1.39
CA LEU A 228 -1.19 6.11 -1.23
C LEU A 228 -0.21 7.13 -1.81
N TYR A 229 -0.71 7.97 -2.71
CA TYR A 229 0.01 9.10 -3.25
C TYR A 229 -0.53 10.39 -2.61
N PRO A 230 0.29 11.11 -1.80
CA PRO A 230 -0.05 12.43 -1.27
C PRO A 230 -0.24 13.46 -2.37
N LEU A 231 -1.43 14.06 -2.40
CA LEU A 231 -1.71 15.17 -3.29
C LEU A 231 -1.07 16.46 -2.74
N PRO A 232 -0.53 17.33 -3.62
CA PRO A 232 0.00 18.60 -3.18
C PRO A 232 -1.10 19.49 -2.59
N PRO A 233 -0.77 20.35 -1.62
CA PRO A 233 -1.72 21.19 -0.88
C PRO A 233 -2.18 22.40 -1.71
N ILE A 234 -2.53 22.19 -2.98
CA ILE A 234 -3.04 23.22 -3.88
C ILE A 234 -4.46 23.60 -3.42
N PRO A 235 -4.76 24.89 -3.20
CA PRO A 235 -6.10 25.33 -2.80
C PRO A 235 -7.19 24.87 -3.77
N THR A 236 -8.37 24.54 -3.24
CA THR A 236 -9.53 24.12 -4.02
C THR A 236 -10.81 24.56 -3.35
N THR A 237 -11.90 24.64 -4.11
CA THR A 237 -13.24 24.79 -3.55
C THR A 237 -13.77 23.42 -3.14
N GLY A 238 -14.13 23.22 -1.88
CA GLY A 238 -14.71 21.96 -1.39
C GLY A 238 -13.88 21.25 -0.33
N ILE A 239 -14.04 19.92 -0.23
CA ILE A 239 -13.30 19.09 0.72
C ILE A 239 -11.98 18.68 0.08
N GLN A 240 -10.87 19.15 0.63
CA GLN A 240 -9.56 18.77 0.09
C GLN A 240 -9.18 17.35 0.50
N HIS A 241 -9.25 16.42 -0.46
CA HIS A 241 -8.79 15.06 -0.22
C HIS A 241 -7.25 15.00 -0.28
N PRO A 242 -6.56 14.50 0.75
CA PRO A 242 -5.11 14.67 0.82
C PRO A 242 -4.32 13.60 0.07
N VAL A 243 -4.96 12.49 -0.32
CA VAL A 243 -4.31 11.34 -0.96
C VAL A 243 -5.22 10.73 -2.02
N ILE A 244 -4.60 10.08 -3.01
CA ILE A 244 -5.25 9.12 -3.91
C ILE A 244 -4.64 7.74 -3.72
N LEU A 245 -5.30 6.71 -4.23
CA LEU A 245 -4.82 5.34 -4.21
C LEU A 245 -4.37 4.91 -5.61
N LEU A 246 -3.09 4.65 -5.77
CA LEU A 246 -2.54 3.94 -6.93
C LEU A 246 -2.69 2.44 -6.70
N VAL A 247 -3.23 1.72 -7.67
CA VAL A 247 -3.44 0.27 -7.60
C VAL A 247 -2.98 -0.40 -8.88
N THR A 248 -2.31 -1.54 -8.77
CA THR A 248 -1.96 -2.37 -9.95
C THR A 248 -3.22 -2.83 -10.67
N ASP A 249 -3.28 -2.66 -11.99
CA ASP A 249 -4.34 -3.23 -12.81
C ASP A 249 -4.13 -4.74 -12.96
N MET A 250 -5.10 -5.51 -12.46
CA MET A 250 -5.05 -6.98 -12.46
C MET A 250 -5.58 -7.60 -13.75
N ASN A 251 -5.93 -6.78 -14.75
CA ASN A 251 -6.49 -7.24 -16.03
C ASN A 251 -7.69 -8.17 -15.80
N LEU A 252 -8.72 -7.63 -15.15
CA LEU A 252 -9.89 -8.38 -14.73
C LEU A 252 -10.69 -8.88 -15.93
N ALA A 253 -11.21 -10.09 -15.80
CA ALA A 253 -12.22 -10.63 -16.70
C ALA A 253 -13.55 -9.87 -16.50
N GLU A 254 -14.42 -9.89 -17.51
CA GLU A 254 -15.72 -9.26 -17.39
C GLU A 254 -16.60 -9.96 -16.33
N LYS A 255 -17.67 -9.29 -15.90
CA LYS A 255 -18.55 -9.81 -14.85
C LYS A 255 -19.21 -11.15 -15.22
N GLY A 256 -19.53 -11.36 -16.49
CA GLY A 256 -20.06 -12.61 -17.00
C GLY A 256 -19.04 -13.75 -16.89
N GLU A 257 -17.84 -13.52 -17.39
CA GLU A 257 -16.72 -14.46 -17.34
C GLU A 257 -16.33 -14.81 -15.90
N THR A 258 -16.29 -13.81 -15.01
CA THR A 258 -16.05 -14.02 -13.58
C THR A 258 -17.08 -14.96 -12.96
N ARG A 259 -18.38 -14.78 -13.25
CA ARG A 259 -19.44 -15.65 -12.73
C ARG A 259 -19.30 -17.07 -13.27
N GLU A 260 -18.95 -17.20 -14.54
CA GLU A 260 -18.74 -18.49 -15.17
C GLU A 260 -17.52 -19.20 -14.58
N ALA A 261 -16.42 -18.47 -14.33
CA ALA A 261 -15.22 -19.02 -13.71
C ALA A 261 -15.48 -19.56 -12.30
N TRP A 262 -16.28 -18.85 -11.49
CA TRP A 262 -16.70 -19.33 -10.17
C TRP A 262 -17.51 -20.64 -10.21
N ARG A 263 -18.16 -20.94 -11.33
CA ARG A 263 -18.92 -22.19 -11.52
C ARG A 263 -18.09 -23.31 -12.12
N THR A 264 -17.20 -22.99 -13.06
CA THR A 264 -16.56 -24.00 -13.92
C THR A 264 -15.08 -24.21 -13.65
N GLN A 265 -14.38 -23.23 -13.07
CA GLN A 265 -12.92 -23.28 -12.86
C GLN A 265 -12.55 -23.64 -11.41
N ILE A 266 -13.54 -23.69 -10.51
CA ILE A 266 -13.31 -23.98 -9.10
C ILE A 266 -13.05 -25.47 -8.88
N THR A 267 -12.02 -25.75 -8.07
CA THR A 267 -11.69 -27.09 -7.56
C THR A 267 -11.75 -27.11 -6.03
N THR A 268 -11.54 -28.28 -5.42
CA THR A 268 -11.44 -28.40 -3.96
C THR A 268 -10.29 -27.56 -3.38
N GLU A 269 -9.18 -27.44 -4.09
CA GLU A 269 -8.02 -26.64 -3.69
C GLU A 269 -8.35 -25.14 -3.70
N HIS A 270 -9.11 -24.67 -4.69
CA HIS A 270 -9.60 -23.29 -4.70
C HIS A 270 -10.47 -23.01 -3.47
N LEU A 271 -11.33 -23.95 -3.08
CA LEU A 271 -12.20 -23.79 -1.91
C LEU A 271 -11.41 -23.83 -0.60
N ASP A 272 -10.38 -24.67 -0.48
CA ASP A 272 -9.49 -24.69 0.68
C ASP A 272 -8.78 -23.33 0.85
N GLU A 273 -8.22 -22.80 -0.25
CA GLU A 273 -7.53 -21.50 -0.24
C GLU A 273 -8.48 -20.34 0.06
N LEU A 274 -9.67 -20.33 -0.58
CA LEU A 274 -10.70 -19.32 -0.32
C LEU A 274 -11.15 -19.36 1.14
N TYR A 275 -11.45 -20.55 1.67
CA TYR A 275 -11.83 -20.72 3.06
C TYR A 275 -10.74 -20.17 3.98
N ASN A 276 -9.48 -20.50 3.73
CA ASN A 276 -8.36 -19.98 4.51
C ASN A 276 -8.33 -18.45 4.51
N ILE A 277 -8.57 -17.77 3.39
CA ILE A 277 -8.62 -16.30 3.36
C ILE A 277 -9.83 -15.76 4.13
N LEU A 278 -11.03 -16.26 3.82
CA LEU A 278 -12.27 -15.71 4.37
C LEU A 278 -12.43 -16.00 5.87
N SER A 279 -11.97 -17.16 6.34
CA SER A 279 -12.04 -17.55 7.77
C SER A 279 -11.14 -16.70 8.67
N HIS A 280 -10.07 -16.09 8.13
CA HIS A 280 -9.27 -15.09 8.84
C HIS A 280 -9.93 -13.70 8.86
N GLY A 281 -11.11 -13.58 8.25
CA GLY A 281 -11.91 -12.37 8.16
C GLY A 281 -11.47 -11.41 7.05
N PHE A 282 -10.70 -11.89 6.08
CA PHE A 282 -10.18 -11.08 4.98
C PHE A 282 -11.03 -11.26 3.71
N GLY A 283 -11.18 -10.20 2.91
CA GLY A 283 -11.91 -10.25 1.66
C GLY A 283 -13.43 -10.10 1.80
N SER A 284 -14.19 -10.75 0.92
CA SER A 284 -15.65 -10.58 0.79
C SER A 284 -16.36 -11.85 0.39
N ASN A 285 -17.60 -12.02 0.88
CA ASN A 285 -18.50 -13.06 0.37
C ASN A 285 -19.28 -12.62 -0.88
N PHE A 286 -19.12 -11.37 -1.33
CA PHE A 286 -19.63 -10.93 -2.63
C PHE A 286 -18.61 -11.26 -3.73
N LEU A 287 -18.49 -12.55 -4.06
CA LEU A 287 -17.40 -13.06 -4.90
C LEU A 287 -17.40 -12.45 -6.31
N SER A 288 -18.56 -12.44 -6.99
CA SER A 288 -18.63 -11.95 -8.37
C SER A 288 -18.27 -10.47 -8.58
N GLY A 289 -18.28 -9.65 -7.52
CA GLY A 289 -17.91 -8.23 -7.62
C GLY A 289 -16.62 -7.84 -6.90
N ASN A 290 -16.23 -8.58 -5.85
CA ASN A 290 -15.06 -8.22 -5.05
C ASN A 290 -13.90 -9.22 -5.19
N VAL A 291 -14.17 -10.39 -5.80
CA VAL A 291 -13.19 -11.44 -6.09
C VAL A 291 -13.31 -11.90 -7.57
N PRO A 292 -13.12 -10.99 -8.53
CA PRO A 292 -13.17 -11.29 -9.96
C PRO A 292 -12.07 -12.23 -10.43
N TYR A 293 -12.32 -12.89 -11.56
CA TYR A 293 -11.33 -13.67 -12.27
C TYR A 293 -10.39 -12.73 -13.05
N THR A 294 -9.11 -13.09 -13.16
CA THR A 294 -8.10 -12.34 -13.92
C THR A 294 -7.83 -13.02 -15.25
N LYS A 295 -7.39 -12.26 -16.25
CA LYS A 295 -6.94 -12.82 -17.54
C LYS A 295 -5.72 -13.76 -17.40
N SER A 296 -5.02 -13.72 -16.27
CA SER A 296 -3.93 -14.64 -15.91
C SER A 296 -4.39 -15.95 -15.25
N GLY A 297 -5.70 -16.15 -15.10
CA GLY A 297 -6.27 -17.40 -14.61
C GLY A 297 -6.39 -17.52 -13.09
N LYS A 298 -6.33 -16.41 -12.35
CA LYS A 298 -6.46 -16.36 -10.89
C LYS A 298 -7.70 -15.59 -10.45
N PHE A 299 -8.06 -15.70 -9.17
CA PHE A 299 -9.09 -14.86 -8.54
C PHE A 299 -8.44 -13.73 -7.74
N ALA A 300 -8.83 -12.48 -7.98
CA ALA A 300 -8.20 -11.31 -7.36
C ALA A 300 -9.10 -10.63 -6.32
N PHE A 301 -8.63 -10.41 -5.08
CA PHE A 301 -9.34 -9.63 -4.09
C PHE A 301 -9.18 -8.11 -4.33
N ILE A 302 -10.14 -7.48 -5.00
CA ILE A 302 -10.00 -6.08 -5.46
C ILE A 302 -10.59 -5.02 -4.51
N ASP A 303 -11.58 -5.41 -3.70
CA ASP A 303 -12.24 -4.53 -2.73
C ASP A 303 -11.88 -4.96 -1.30
N THR A 304 -10.78 -4.39 -0.81
CA THR A 304 -10.13 -4.75 0.46
C THR A 304 -10.35 -3.70 1.55
N GLU A 305 -11.41 -2.89 1.43
CA GLU A 305 -11.72 -1.76 2.31
C GLU A 305 -12.18 -2.13 3.73
N TYR A 306 -12.35 -3.42 4.01
CA TYR A 306 -12.61 -3.94 5.35
C TYR A 306 -11.45 -4.86 5.73
N PRO A 307 -10.42 -4.35 6.42
CA PRO A 307 -9.19 -5.12 6.68
C PRO A 307 -9.40 -6.40 7.46
N LYS A 308 -10.43 -6.44 8.31
CA LYS A 308 -10.87 -7.64 9.03
C LYS A 308 -12.36 -7.51 9.36
N ARG A 309 -13.13 -8.57 9.10
CA ARG A 309 -14.55 -8.64 9.44
C ARG A 309 -15.03 -10.08 9.60
N ASN A 310 -16.19 -10.25 10.22
CA ASN A 310 -16.88 -11.54 10.22
C ASN A 310 -17.53 -11.75 8.86
N ILE A 311 -17.13 -12.81 8.16
CA ILE A 311 -17.65 -13.15 6.84
C ILE A 311 -18.64 -14.28 6.99
N ASN A 312 -19.87 -14.07 6.49
CA ASN A 312 -20.83 -15.15 6.40
C ASN A 312 -20.43 -16.10 5.26
N LEU A 313 -19.78 -17.21 5.64
CA LEU A 313 -19.26 -18.22 4.73
C LEU A 313 -20.36 -19.03 4.04
N SER A 314 -21.58 -19.10 4.58
CA SER A 314 -22.65 -19.89 3.93
C SER A 314 -23.07 -19.30 2.59
N LYS A 315 -22.93 -17.98 2.40
CA LYS A 315 -23.24 -17.26 1.15
C LYS A 315 -22.31 -17.60 -0.02
N ILE A 316 -21.20 -18.31 0.21
CA ILE A 316 -20.30 -18.71 -0.88
C ILE A 316 -20.97 -19.74 -1.80
N LYS A 317 -21.90 -20.54 -1.27
CA LYS A 317 -22.70 -21.51 -2.04
C LYS A 317 -23.53 -20.86 -3.15
N ASP A 318 -23.84 -19.57 -3.05
CA ASP A 318 -24.58 -18.85 -4.08
C ASP A 318 -23.77 -18.65 -5.39
N TYR A 319 -22.45 -18.88 -5.36
CA TYR A 319 -21.54 -18.61 -6.49
C TYR A 319 -20.92 -19.87 -7.10
N ILE A 320 -20.82 -20.95 -6.33
CA ILE A 320 -20.13 -22.18 -6.73
C ILE A 320 -21.12 -23.22 -7.24
N ALA A 321 -20.62 -24.24 -7.94
CA ALA A 321 -21.46 -25.30 -8.46
C ALA A 321 -22.04 -26.19 -7.34
N PRO A 322 -23.28 -26.72 -7.48
CA PRO A 322 -23.97 -27.48 -6.43
C PRO A 322 -23.19 -28.67 -5.87
N GLU A 323 -22.40 -29.35 -6.71
CA GLU A 323 -21.54 -30.48 -6.33
C GLU A 323 -20.52 -30.13 -5.24
N PHE A 324 -20.12 -28.87 -5.14
CA PHE A 324 -19.17 -28.40 -4.12
C PHE A 324 -19.81 -28.01 -2.80
N HIS A 325 -21.15 -27.93 -2.70
CA HIS A 325 -21.83 -27.47 -1.50
C HIS A 325 -21.50 -28.34 -0.27
N SER A 326 -21.52 -29.66 -0.43
CA SER A 326 -21.17 -30.58 0.66
C SER A 326 -19.71 -30.44 1.10
N TYR A 327 -18.80 -30.20 0.16
CA TYR A 327 -17.40 -29.96 0.47
C TYR A 327 -17.22 -28.66 1.26
N TRP A 328 -17.86 -27.58 0.81
CA TRP A 328 -17.80 -26.29 1.49
C TRP A 328 -18.39 -26.34 2.91
N ASP A 329 -19.52 -27.03 3.10
CA ASP A 329 -20.11 -27.20 4.43
C ASP A 329 -19.17 -27.99 5.39
N LYS A 330 -18.40 -28.96 4.86
CA LYS A 330 -17.36 -29.64 5.64
C LYS A 330 -16.23 -28.70 6.05
N LEU A 331 -15.78 -27.80 5.17
CA LEU A 331 -14.77 -26.79 5.51
C LEU A 331 -15.25 -25.84 6.62
N ILE A 332 -16.51 -25.39 6.55
CA ILE A 332 -17.10 -24.55 7.60
C ILE A 332 -17.11 -25.28 8.94
N LYS A 333 -17.53 -26.54 8.97
CA LYS A 333 -17.66 -27.32 10.21
C LYS A 333 -16.33 -27.72 10.82
N ASN A 334 -15.40 -28.19 9.99
CA ASN A 334 -14.18 -28.87 10.45
C ASN A 334 -12.92 -27.98 10.36
N GLY A 335 -13.02 -26.83 9.69
CA GLY A 335 -11.86 -26.05 9.29
C GLY A 335 -11.28 -26.52 7.95
N GLY A 336 -10.52 -25.63 7.32
CA GLY A 336 -9.74 -25.93 6.11
C GLY A 336 -8.45 -26.67 6.42
N ARG A 337 -7.81 -27.22 5.38
CA ARG A 337 -6.46 -27.76 5.49
C ARG A 337 -5.51 -26.67 6.00
N LYS A 338 -4.75 -26.99 7.05
CA LYS A 338 -3.89 -26.04 7.76
C LYS A 338 -2.67 -25.62 6.96
#